data_AF-A0A399Q382-F1
#
_entry.id   AF-A0A399Q382-F1
#
_cell.length_a   1.000
_cell.length_b   1.000
_cell.length_c   1.000
_cell.angle_alpha   90.00
_cell.angle_beta   90.00
_cell.angle_gamma   90.00
#
_symmetry.space_group_name_H-M   'P 1'
#
loop_
_entity.id
_entity.type
_entity.pdbx_description
1 polymer ?
#
loop_
_entity_poly.entity_id
_entity_poly.type
_entity_poly.pdbx_seq_one_letter_code
_entity_poly.pdbx_strand_id
1 'polypeptide(L)'
;MSKVKSKLAGVDSLVRDVGAHPWAHLEAGYWRIQVWDGPVLGYVMRHRAELGDPFTFEVYADARNELGQRIWLRREDSLNSAAAWMIQNSDRLIAFAARHAAAAPAGADDAAATS
;
A
#
# COMPACT_ATOMS: atom_id res chain seq x y z
N MET A 1 -37.27 -5.37 11.78
CA MET A 1 -36.79 -5.12 10.40
C MET A 1 -35.40 -4.47 10.48
N SER A 2 -34.32 -5.24 10.40
CA SER A 2 -32.95 -4.73 10.62
C SER A 2 -32.25 -4.41 9.30
N LYS A 3 -32.34 -3.15 8.85
CA LYS A 3 -31.56 -2.57 7.75
C LYS A 3 -30.14 -2.20 8.24
N VAL A 4 -29.23 -3.16 8.40
CA VAL A 4 -27.80 -2.81 8.62
C VAL A 4 -26.82 -3.73 7.90
N LYS A 5 -27.26 -4.83 7.28
CA LYS A 5 -26.34 -5.85 6.72
C LYS A 5 -25.88 -5.62 5.28
N SER A 6 -26.35 -4.54 4.64
CA SER A 6 -26.14 -4.32 3.19
C SER A 6 -24.94 -3.43 2.84
N LYS A 7 -24.38 -2.66 3.78
CA LYS A 7 -23.33 -1.68 3.49
C LYS A 7 -21.92 -2.28 3.49
N LEU A 8 -21.64 -3.26 4.36
CA LEU A 8 -20.35 -3.97 4.37
C LEU A 8 -20.21 -4.89 3.16
N ALA A 9 -21.25 -5.66 2.81
CA ALA A 9 -21.22 -6.54 1.65
C ALA A 9 -21.00 -5.79 0.32
N GLY A 10 -21.51 -4.57 0.19
CA GLY A 10 -21.26 -3.71 -0.97
C GLY A 10 -19.82 -3.19 -1.05
N VAL A 11 -19.19 -2.89 0.10
CA VAL A 11 -17.77 -2.52 0.15
C VAL A 11 -16.89 -3.71 -0.20
N ASP A 12 -17.17 -4.89 0.35
CA ASP A 12 -16.43 -6.13 0.02
C ASP A 12 -16.58 -6.50 -1.46
N SER A 13 -17.77 -6.33 -2.05
CA SER A 13 -17.99 -6.58 -3.49
C SER A 13 -17.26 -5.57 -4.38
N LEU A 14 -17.23 -4.28 -4.00
CA LEU A 14 -16.51 -3.25 -4.75
C LEU A 14 -14.99 -3.43 -4.64
N VAL A 15 -14.51 -3.97 -3.52
CA VAL A 15 -13.09 -4.34 -3.33
C VAL A 15 -12.74 -5.58 -4.14
N ARG A 16 -13.66 -6.54 -4.28
CA ARG A 16 -13.47 -7.77 -5.07
C ARG A 16 -13.43 -7.51 -6.57
N ASP A 17 -14.25 -6.61 -7.12
CA ASP A 17 -14.22 -6.29 -8.57
C ASP A 17 -12.97 -5.52 -9.01
N VAL A 18 -12.32 -4.78 -8.10
CA VAL A 18 -11.02 -4.13 -8.35
C VAL A 18 -9.86 -5.11 -8.17
N GLY A 19 -10.11 -6.32 -7.65
CA GLY A 19 -9.13 -7.19 -7.00
C GLY A 19 -8.45 -8.26 -7.86
N ALA A 20 -8.59 -8.27 -9.19
CA ALA A 20 -7.98 -9.32 -10.04
C ALA A 20 -6.78 -8.82 -10.85
N HIS A 21 -5.92 -7.97 -10.25
CA HIS A 21 -4.66 -7.62 -10.90
C HIS A 21 -3.58 -8.65 -10.52
N PRO A 22 -2.88 -9.29 -11.47
CA PRO A 22 -1.99 -10.43 -11.19
C PRO A 22 -0.82 -10.08 -10.25
N TRP A 23 -0.51 -8.79 -10.11
CA TRP A 23 0.57 -8.28 -9.26
C TRP A 23 0.07 -7.50 -8.04
N ALA A 24 -1.24 -7.40 -7.81
CA ALA A 24 -1.80 -6.66 -6.68
C ALA A 24 -2.48 -7.61 -5.70
N HIS A 25 -1.85 -7.83 -4.55
CA HIS A 25 -2.33 -8.73 -3.51
C HIS A 25 -3.02 -7.92 -2.42
N LEU A 26 -4.32 -8.13 -2.22
CA LEU A 26 -5.08 -7.42 -1.18
C LEU A 26 -4.68 -7.96 0.21
N GLU A 27 -4.10 -7.09 1.05
CA GLU A 27 -3.68 -7.36 2.42
C GLU A 27 -4.29 -6.30 3.36
N ALA A 28 -5.12 -6.72 4.31
CA ALA A 28 -5.66 -5.86 5.38
C ALA A 28 -6.25 -4.50 4.90
N GLY A 29 -6.87 -4.45 3.72
CA GLY A 29 -7.53 -3.25 3.17
C GLY A 29 -6.66 -2.38 2.26
N TYR A 30 -5.43 -2.77 1.96
CA TYR A 30 -4.56 -2.16 0.96
C TYR A 30 -4.00 -3.23 0.00
N TRP A 31 -3.49 -2.83 -1.15
CA TRP A 31 -2.85 -3.76 -2.08
C TRP A 31 -1.33 -3.72 -1.93
N ARG A 32 -0.71 -4.87 -1.68
CA ARG A 32 0.73 -5.08 -1.85
C ARG A 32 1.00 -5.35 -3.33
N ILE A 33 1.89 -4.56 -3.94
CA ILE A 33 2.28 -4.77 -5.33
C ILE A 33 3.58 -5.56 -5.41
N GLN A 34 3.53 -6.73 -6.05
CA GLN A 34 4.65 -7.64 -6.20
C GLN A 34 4.55 -8.38 -7.53
N VAL A 35 5.67 -8.50 -8.24
CA VAL A 35 5.73 -9.19 -9.53
C VAL A 35 6.28 -10.59 -9.31
N TRP A 36 5.44 -11.61 -9.54
CA TRP A 36 5.75 -13.02 -9.19
C TRP A 36 6.25 -13.14 -7.75
N ASP A 37 7.27 -13.96 -7.50
CA ASP A 37 7.94 -14.09 -6.19
C ASP A 37 9.08 -13.06 -6.01
N GLY A 38 9.05 -11.94 -6.74
CA GLY A 38 10.05 -10.87 -6.70
C GLY A 38 9.95 -9.97 -5.45
N PRO A 39 10.79 -8.93 -5.33
CA PRO A 39 10.68 -7.98 -4.22
C PRO A 39 9.34 -7.23 -4.25
N VAL A 40 8.87 -6.81 -3.07
CA VAL A 40 7.71 -5.92 -2.94
C VAL A 40 8.06 -4.56 -3.53
N LEU A 41 7.25 -4.08 -4.46
CA LEU A 41 7.44 -2.76 -5.08
C LEU A 41 6.85 -1.63 -4.21
N GLY A 42 5.88 -1.98 -3.38
CA GLY A 42 5.24 -1.08 -2.41
C GLY A 42 3.76 -1.39 -2.25
N TYR A 43 2.99 -0.37 -1.88
CA TYR A 43 1.62 -0.53 -1.44
C TYR A 43 0.69 0.50 -2.08
N VAL A 44 -0.54 0.11 -2.34
CA VAL A 44 -1.59 0.99 -2.86
C VAL A 44 -2.75 1.02 -1.88
N MET A 45 -3.18 2.22 -1.48
CA MET A 45 -4.34 2.41 -0.61
C MET A 45 -5.45 3.13 -1.36
N ARG A 46 -6.69 2.66 -1.18
CA ARG A 46 -7.85 3.37 -1.71
C ARG A 46 -8.15 4.58 -0.83
N HIS A 47 -8.20 5.76 -1.43
CA HIS A 47 -8.50 7.02 -0.77
C HIS A 47 -9.73 7.68 -1.39
N ARG A 48 -10.55 8.34 -0.57
CA ARG A 48 -11.67 9.18 -0.97
C ARG A 48 -11.71 10.37 -0.02
N ALA A 49 -11.69 11.58 -0.57
CA ALA A 49 -11.70 12.80 0.22
C ALA A 49 -13.08 13.04 0.86
N GLU A 50 -14.15 13.06 0.05
CA GLU A 50 -15.51 13.28 0.54
C GLU A 50 -16.49 12.19 0.11
N LEU A 51 -17.60 12.07 0.85
CA LEU A 51 -18.66 11.11 0.52
C LEU A 51 -19.39 11.56 -0.76
N GLY A 52 -19.00 10.98 -1.89
CA GLY A 52 -19.54 11.31 -3.21
C GLY A 52 -18.44 11.37 -4.27
N ASP A 53 -17.20 11.62 -3.84
CA ASP A 53 -16.06 11.69 -4.73
C ASP A 53 -15.70 10.33 -5.33
N PRO A 54 -15.12 10.33 -6.56
CA PRO A 54 -14.43 9.18 -7.10
C PRO A 54 -13.37 8.66 -6.14
N PHE A 55 -13.16 7.35 -6.14
CA PHE A 55 -12.02 6.78 -5.44
C PHE A 55 -10.73 7.14 -6.19
N THR A 56 -9.69 7.40 -5.40
CA THR A 56 -8.31 7.55 -5.87
C THR A 56 -7.45 6.48 -5.19
N PHE A 57 -6.26 6.26 -5.74
CA PHE A 57 -5.36 5.19 -5.34
C PHE A 57 -4.01 5.80 -5.02
N GLU A 58 -3.68 5.83 -3.73
CA GLU A 58 -2.42 6.39 -3.26
C GLU A 58 -1.35 5.30 -3.24
N VAL A 59 -0.20 5.62 -3.83
CA VAL A 59 0.94 4.74 -3.96
C VAL A 59 1.97 5.10 -2.91
N TYR A 60 2.41 4.08 -2.17
CA TYR A 60 3.39 4.17 -1.11
C TYR A 60 4.58 3.26 -1.41
N ALA A 61 5.78 3.70 -1.06
CA ALA A 61 6.99 2.89 -1.18
C ALA A 61 6.99 1.73 -0.18
N ASP A 62 7.74 0.67 -0.49
CA ASP A 62 8.20 -0.29 0.51
C ASP A 62 9.34 0.30 1.35
N ALA A 63 9.07 1.43 1.99
CA ALA A 63 10.02 2.16 2.80
C ALA A 63 9.28 2.97 3.86
N ARG A 64 9.98 3.24 4.96
CA ARG A 64 9.49 4.10 6.04
C ARG A 64 10.42 5.30 6.24
N ASN A 65 9.86 6.42 6.63
CA ASN A 65 10.62 7.59 7.07
C ASN A 65 11.16 7.37 8.51
N GLU A 66 11.89 8.37 9.02
CA GLU A 66 12.47 8.36 10.37
C GLU A 66 11.43 8.20 11.49
N LEU A 67 10.17 8.58 11.22
CA LEU A 67 9.04 8.43 12.14
C LEU A 67 8.34 7.06 12.02
N GLY A 68 8.89 6.14 11.22
CA GLY A 68 8.31 4.81 10.97
C GLY A 68 7.06 4.82 10.08
N GLN A 69 6.74 5.94 9.43
CA GLN A 69 5.58 6.09 8.54
C GLN A 69 5.94 5.69 7.11
N ARG A 70 5.00 5.07 6.39
CA ARG A 70 5.18 4.73 4.97
C ARG A 70 5.37 5.99 4.13
N ILE A 71 6.31 5.95 3.19
CA ILE A 71 6.60 7.11 2.33
C ILE A 71 5.59 7.16 1.17
N TRP A 72 4.78 8.22 1.13
CA TRP A 72 3.87 8.50 0.02
C TRP A 72 4.66 8.88 -1.24
N LEU A 73 4.25 8.36 -2.40
CA LEU A 73 4.90 8.61 -3.68
C LEU A 73 4.04 9.41 -4.63
N ARG A 74 2.80 8.97 -4.85
CA ARG A 74 1.87 9.59 -5.80
C ARG A 74 0.43 9.11 -5.59
N ARG A 75 -0.49 9.72 -6.35
CA ARG A 75 -1.91 9.35 -6.41
C ARG A 75 -2.31 9.08 -7.85
N GLU A 76 -3.09 8.03 -8.06
CA GLU A 76 -3.65 7.59 -9.34
C GLU A 76 -5.17 7.49 -9.31
N ASP A 77 -5.78 7.47 -10.50
CA ASP A 77 -7.23 7.35 -10.68
C ASP A 77 -7.73 5.89 -10.63
N SER A 78 -6.83 4.91 -10.76
CA SER A 78 -7.20 3.49 -10.70
C SER A 78 -6.09 2.62 -10.10
N LEU A 79 -6.46 1.45 -9.55
CA LEU A 79 -5.49 0.45 -9.10
C LEU A 79 -4.61 -0.04 -10.25
N ASN A 80 -5.17 -0.16 -11.47
CA ASN A 80 -4.41 -0.60 -12.64
C ASN A 80 -3.32 0.42 -13.02
N SER A 81 -3.65 1.72 -13.02
CA SER A 81 -2.67 2.78 -13.28
C SER A 81 -1.58 2.82 -12.19
N ALA A 82 -1.97 2.65 -10.93
CA ALA A 82 -1.05 2.55 -9.80
C ALA A 82 -0.10 1.36 -9.95
N ALA A 83 -0.63 0.17 -10.17
CA ALA A 83 0.17 -1.02 -10.36
C ALA A 83 1.10 -0.86 -11.56
N ALA A 84 0.57 -0.50 -12.75
CA ALA A 84 1.32 -0.29 -13.98
C ALA A 84 2.52 0.66 -13.77
N TRP A 85 2.31 1.78 -13.07
CA TRP A 85 3.40 2.69 -12.74
C TRP A 85 4.47 2.03 -11.87
N MET A 86 4.08 1.26 -10.87
CA MET A 86 5.04 0.57 -9.99
C MET A 86 5.88 -0.46 -10.74
N ILE A 87 5.30 -1.22 -11.67
CA ILE A 87 6.08 -2.18 -12.49
C ILE A 87 7.02 -1.44 -13.43
N GLN A 88 6.55 -0.37 -14.08
CA GLN A 88 7.40 0.45 -14.97
C GLN A 88 8.57 1.12 -14.22
N ASN A 89 8.47 1.27 -12.89
CA ASN A 89 9.47 1.89 -12.04
C ASN A 89 10.12 0.91 -11.05
N SER A 90 10.04 -0.40 -11.31
CA SER A 90 10.43 -1.45 -10.35
C SER A 90 11.83 -1.25 -9.77
N ASP A 91 12.83 -1.07 -10.63
CA ASP A 91 14.23 -0.98 -10.20
C ASP A 91 14.48 0.24 -9.32
N ARG A 92 13.82 1.36 -9.65
CA ARG A 92 13.91 2.59 -8.87
C ARG A 92 13.25 2.45 -7.50
N LEU A 93 12.12 1.74 -7.42
CA LEU A 93 11.42 1.49 -6.17
C LEU A 93 12.21 0.54 -5.27
N ILE A 94 12.77 -0.52 -5.83
CA ILE A 94 13.63 -1.48 -5.11
C ILE A 94 14.88 -0.76 -4.57
N ALA A 95 15.58 0.03 -5.40
CA ALA A 95 16.74 0.79 -4.96
C ALA A 95 16.38 1.88 -3.94
N PHE A 96 15.16 2.44 -4.01
CA PHE A 96 14.67 3.39 -3.02
C PHE A 96 14.41 2.73 -1.66
N ALA A 97 13.76 1.56 -1.65
CA ALA A 97 13.53 0.76 -0.45
C ALA A 97 14.83 0.34 0.22
N ALA A 98 15.79 -0.20 -0.55
CA ALA A 98 17.09 -0.62 -0.03
C ALA A 98 17.86 0.52 0.66
N ARG A 99 17.84 1.73 0.08
CA ARG A 99 18.47 2.92 0.68
C ARG A 99 17.84 3.34 2.00
N HIS A 100 16.51 3.23 2.13
CA HIS A 100 15.82 3.57 3.38
C HIS A 100 15.98 2.50 4.46
N ALA A 101 16.05 1.22 4.08
CA ALA A 101 16.37 0.15 5.01
C ALA A 101 17.77 0.31 5.61
N ALA A 102 18.76 0.72 4.81
CA ALA A 102 20.11 1.00 5.29
C ALA A 102 20.22 2.24 6.20
N ALA A 103 19.27 3.19 6.07
CA ALA A 103 19.22 4.42 6.87
C ALA A 103 18.39 4.28 8.15
N ALA A 104 17.62 3.21 8.31
CA ALA A 104 16.85 2.98 9.52
C ALA A 104 17.79 2.76 10.71
N PRO A 105 17.65 3.52 11.82
CA PRO A 105 18.54 3.37 12.97
C PRO A 105 18.41 1.97 13.57
N ALA A 106 19.52 1.25 13.64
CA ALA A 106 19.64 0.03 14.45
C ALA A 106 19.59 0.42 15.93
N GLY A 107 18.39 0.50 16.53
CA GLY A 107 18.31 1.05 17.89
C GLY A 107 16.96 0.94 18.59
N ALA A 108 16.20 -0.15 18.39
CA ALA A 108 14.98 -0.41 19.16
C ALA A 108 15.04 -1.65 20.06
N ASP A 109 16.22 -2.26 20.22
CA ASP A 109 16.42 -3.45 21.07
C ASP A 109 17.70 -3.29 21.94
N ASP A 110 17.78 -2.27 22.81
CA ASP A 110 18.81 -2.24 23.86
C ASP A 110 18.51 -1.27 25.04
N ALA A 111 17.23 -1.10 25.40
CA ALA A 111 16.83 -0.26 26.54
C ALA A 111 15.80 -0.95 27.45
N ALA A 112 15.99 -2.23 27.72
CA ALA A 112 15.23 -2.97 28.74
C ALA A 112 16.14 -3.94 29.50
N ALA A 113 17.33 -3.50 29.89
CA ALA A 113 18.10 -4.14 30.93
C ALA A 113 18.84 -3.05 31.72
N THR A 114 18.67 -3.06 33.03
CA THR A 114 19.26 -2.16 34.04
C THR A 114 18.57 -0.81 34.21
N SER A 115 17.59 -0.77 35.13
CA SER A 115 17.70 0.00 36.39
C SER A 115 16.54 -0.32 37.32
#